data_AF-A0A1T4XAA1-F1
#
_entry.id   AF-A0A1T4XAA1-F1
#
_cell.length_a   1.000
_cell.length_b   1.000
_cell.length_c   1.000
_cell.angle_alpha   90.00
_cell.angle_beta   90.00
_cell.angle_gamma   90.00
#
_symmetry.space_group_name_H-M   'P 1'
#
loop_
_entity.id
_entity.type
_entity.pdbx_description
1 polymer ?
#
loop_
_entity_poly.entity_id
_entity_poly.type
_entity_poly.pdbx_seq_one_letter_code
_entity_poly.pdbx_strand_id
1 'polypeptide(L)'
;MIYILLIIGLIIIYIALKKGIGQNFLYESNFNNKLFSEEINSIKNEFKELSNRIEDIENSIIILNEKLENSKEKIYEEEKVHEIKNISEKIETEEKDLNSIIYNLYDEGLSIDEICSRLKIGKGEALLRIGLRKQK
;
A
#
# COMPACT_ATOMS: atom_id res chain seq x y z
N MET A 1 53.82 -33.69 -73.13
CA MET A 1 53.95 -33.54 -71.66
C MET A 1 53.31 -32.25 -71.14
N ILE A 2 53.53 -31.08 -71.77
CA ILE A 2 52.97 -29.79 -71.31
C ILE A 2 51.43 -29.80 -71.21
N TYR A 3 50.74 -30.45 -72.16
CA TYR A 3 49.28 -30.49 -72.23
C TYR A 3 48.62 -31.27 -71.08
N ILE A 4 49.29 -32.30 -70.55
CA ILE A 4 48.78 -33.12 -69.44
C ILE A 4 48.79 -32.29 -68.14
N LEU A 5 49.84 -31.49 -67.94
CA LEU A 5 49.96 -30.56 -66.82
C LEU A 5 48.87 -29.49 -66.83
N LEU A 6 48.52 -28.99 -68.03
CA LEU A 6 47.47 -28.00 -68.23
C LEU A 6 46.08 -28.54 -67.85
N ILE A 7 45.78 -29.79 -68.23
CA ILE A 7 44.52 -30.46 -67.90
C ILE A 7 44.40 -30.72 -66.40
N ILE A 8 45.48 -31.16 -65.74
CA ILE A 8 45.50 -31.39 -64.29
C ILE A 8 45.31 -30.07 -63.54
N GLY A 9 45.95 -28.99 -63.99
CA GLY A 9 45.78 -27.65 -63.42
C GLY A 9 44.32 -27.17 -63.50
N LEU A 10 43.67 -27.34 -64.65
CA LEU A 10 42.26 -27.00 -64.85
C LEU A 10 41.33 -27.80 -63.93
N ILE A 11 41.59 -29.09 -63.73
CA ILE A 11 40.81 -29.95 -62.84
C ILE A 11 40.95 -29.49 -61.38
N ILE A 12 42.15 -29.14 -60.94
CA ILE A 12 42.40 -28.63 -59.58
C ILE A 12 41.68 -27.30 -59.35
N ILE A 13 41.77 -26.37 -60.31
CA ILE A 13 41.07 -25.08 -60.26
C ILE A 13 39.55 -25.29 -60.20
N TYR A 14 39.02 -26.19 -61.03
CA TYR A 14 37.60 -26.52 -61.06
C TYR A 14 37.10 -27.09 -59.71
N ILE A 15 37.87 -28.00 -59.10
CA ILE A 15 37.54 -28.56 -57.78
C ILE A 15 37.63 -27.49 -56.68
N ALA A 16 38.63 -26.61 -56.75
CA ALA A 16 38.81 -25.53 -55.78
C ALA A 16 37.66 -24.52 -55.83
N LEU A 17 37.24 -24.09 -57.03
CA LEU A 17 36.10 -23.20 -57.21
C LEU A 17 34.80 -23.84 -56.71
N LYS A 18 34.55 -25.11 -57.05
CA LYS A 18 33.34 -25.82 -56.65
C LYS A 18 33.23 -26.02 -55.14
N LYS A 19 34.35 -26.32 -54.45
CA LYS A 19 34.37 -26.50 -53.00
C LYS A 19 34.38 -25.18 -52.22
N GLY A 20 35.08 -24.16 -52.72
CA GLY A 20 35.24 -22.88 -52.01
C GLY A 20 33.95 -22.04 -51.94
N ILE A 21 33.11 -22.08 -52.96
CA ILE A 21 31.91 -21.24 -53.04
C ILE A 21 30.79 -21.78 -52.12
N GLY A 22 30.63 -23.09 -52.01
CA GLY A 22 29.55 -23.70 -51.21
C GLY A 22 29.83 -23.74 -49.70
N GLN A 23 31.08 -23.92 -49.29
CA GLN A 23 31.42 -24.07 -47.86
C GLN A 23 31.44 -22.74 -47.10
N ASN A 24 31.94 -21.67 -47.73
CA ASN A 24 32.00 -20.35 -47.09
C ASN A 24 30.60 -19.79 -46.83
N PHE A 25 29.68 -19.91 -47.80
CA PHE A 25 28.31 -19.44 -47.66
C PHE A 25 27.54 -20.19 -46.56
N LEU A 26 27.68 -21.52 -46.48
CA LEU A 26 27.04 -22.33 -45.44
C LEU A 26 27.61 -22.06 -44.04
N TYR A 27 28.92 -21.84 -43.93
CA TYR A 27 29.54 -21.49 -42.64
C TYR A 27 29.07 -20.13 -42.14
N GLU A 28 29.05 -19.13 -43.02
CA GLU A 28 28.64 -17.77 -42.68
C GLU A 28 27.15 -17.70 -42.33
N SER A 29 26.29 -18.42 -43.06
CA SER A 29 24.86 -18.51 -42.74
C SER A 29 24.60 -19.22 -41.40
N ASN A 30 25.34 -20.29 -41.10
CA ASN A 30 25.18 -21.04 -39.84
C ASN A 30 25.72 -20.25 -38.64
N PHE A 31 26.82 -19.51 -38.81
CA PHE A 31 27.35 -18.64 -37.77
C PHE A 31 26.40 -17.48 -37.45
N ASN A 32 25.87 -16.81 -38.48
CA ASN A 32 24.89 -15.74 -38.30
C ASN A 32 23.60 -16.23 -37.65
N ASN A 33 23.11 -17.41 -38.03
CA ASN A 33 21.93 -18.01 -37.38
C ASN A 33 22.19 -18.35 -35.90
N LYS A 34 23.39 -18.83 -35.57
CA LYS A 34 23.76 -19.14 -34.19
C LYS A 34 23.85 -17.87 -33.35
N LEU A 35 24.54 -16.84 -33.85
CA LEU A 35 24.64 -15.54 -33.17
C LEU A 35 23.26 -14.93 -32.93
N PHE A 36 22.40 -14.92 -33.96
CA PHE A 36 21.03 -14.42 -33.85
C PHE A 36 20.19 -15.23 -32.84
N SER A 37 20.39 -16.55 -32.77
CA SER A 37 19.71 -17.39 -31.78
C SER A 37 20.16 -17.11 -30.35
N GLU A 38 21.44 -16.79 -30.15
CA GLU A 38 21.99 -16.43 -28.84
C GLU A 38 21.46 -15.07 -28.39
N GLU A 39 21.40 -14.09 -29.29
CA GLU A 39 20.80 -12.77 -29.03
C GLU A 39 19.31 -12.88 -28.68
N ILE A 40 18.53 -13.66 -29.44
CA ILE A 40 17.11 -13.91 -29.14
C ILE A 40 16.94 -14.57 -27.77
N ASN A 41 17.79 -15.53 -27.41
CA ASN A 41 17.72 -16.18 -26.12
C ASN A 41 18.05 -15.21 -24.98
N SER A 42 19.02 -14.31 -25.16
CA SER A 42 19.32 -13.25 -24.20
C SER A 42 18.13 -12.34 -23.99
N ILE A 43 17.54 -11.83 -25.08
CA ILE A 43 16.35 -10.96 -25.03
C ILE A 43 15.19 -11.67 -24.35
N LYS A 44 14.97 -12.96 -24.64
CA LYS A 44 13.92 -13.76 -24.00
C LYS A 44 14.13 -13.90 -22.50
N ASN A 45 15.37 -14.06 -22.05
CA ASN A 45 15.71 -14.14 -20.64
C ASN A 45 15.48 -12.79 -19.94
N GLU A 46 15.89 -11.69 -20.56
CA GLU A 46 15.62 -10.33 -20.05
C GLU A 46 14.12 -10.06 -19.96
N PHE A 47 13.33 -10.44 -20.97
CA PHE A 47 11.88 -10.34 -20.94
C PHE A 47 11.26 -11.15 -19.80
N LYS A 48 11.76 -12.37 -19.56
CA LYS A 48 11.29 -13.21 -18.45
C LYS A 48 11.60 -12.58 -17.11
N GLU A 49 12.80 -12.04 -16.94
CA GLU A 49 13.18 -11.31 -15.73
C GLU A 49 12.32 -10.06 -15.52
N LEU A 50 12.08 -9.29 -16.59
CA LEU A 50 11.18 -8.15 -16.54
C LEU A 50 9.76 -8.55 -16.11
N SER A 51 9.24 -9.65 -16.67
CA SER A 51 7.92 -10.18 -16.34
C SER A 51 7.83 -10.55 -14.86
N ASN A 52 8.84 -11.23 -14.32
CA ASN A 52 8.88 -11.59 -12.89
C ASN A 52 8.92 -10.33 -12.02
N ARG A 53 9.72 -9.33 -12.39
CA ARG A 53 9.80 -8.06 -11.66
C ARG A 53 8.49 -7.29 -11.67
N ILE A 54 7.71 -7.37 -12.76
CA ILE A 54 6.36 -6.79 -12.84
C ILE A 54 5.43 -7.51 -11.86
N GLU A 55 5.45 -8.84 -11.82
CA GLU A 55 4.66 -9.64 -10.88
C GLU A 55 4.99 -9.31 -9.42
N ASP A 56 6.27 -9.14 -9.09
CA ASP A 56 6.71 -8.72 -7.75
C ASP A 56 6.18 -7.32 -7.38
N ILE A 57 6.13 -6.40 -8.34
CA ILE A 57 5.59 -5.05 -8.15
C ILE A 57 4.07 -5.12 -7.92
N GLU A 58 3.34 -5.91 -8.72
CA GLU A 58 1.90 -6.10 -8.56
C GLU A 58 1.56 -6.66 -7.17
N ASN A 59 2.29 -7.68 -6.73
CA ASN A 59 2.17 -8.25 -5.38
C ASN A 59 2.44 -7.21 -4.30
N SER A 60 3.47 -6.39 -4.48
CA SER A 60 3.81 -5.31 -3.54
C SER A 60 2.70 -4.25 -3.46
N ILE A 61 2.08 -3.90 -4.58
CA ILE A 61 0.95 -2.96 -4.64
C ILE A 61 -0.26 -3.52 -3.88
N ILE A 62 -0.57 -4.81 -4.04
CA ILE A 62 -1.67 -5.46 -3.30
C ILE A 62 -1.43 -5.37 -1.79
N ILE A 63 -0.23 -5.75 -1.33
CA ILE A 63 0.14 -5.69 0.09
C ILE A 63 0.07 -4.25 0.63
N LEU A 64 0.50 -3.27 -0.16
CA LEU A 64 0.43 -1.86 0.21
C LEU A 64 -1.02 -1.38 0.34
N ASN A 65 -1.91 -1.78 -0.57
CA ASN A 65 -3.33 -1.46 -0.49
C ASN A 65 -3.98 -2.06 0.75
N GLU A 66 -3.69 -3.32 1.08
CA GLU A 66 -4.19 -3.94 2.31
C GLU A 66 -3.70 -3.21 3.57
N LYS A 67 -2.42 -2.82 3.61
CA LYS A 67 -1.87 -2.03 4.72
C LYS A 67 -2.52 -0.65 4.83
N LEU A 68 -2.78 0.01 3.70
CA LEU A 68 -3.48 1.29 3.65
C LEU A 68 -4.89 1.18 4.21
N GLU A 69 -5.63 0.16 3.81
CA GLU A 69 -7.01 -0.02 4.27
C GLU A 69 -7.06 -0.30 5.78
N ASN A 70 -6.20 -1.19 6.28
CA ASN A 70 -6.03 -1.43 7.71
C ASN A 70 -5.62 -0.16 8.49
N SER A 71 -4.81 0.71 7.88
CA SER A 71 -4.41 1.97 8.51
C SER A 71 -5.55 2.98 8.55
N LYS A 72 -6.39 3.04 7.51
CA LYS A 72 -7.58 3.91 7.50
C LYS A 72 -8.60 3.49 8.54
N GLU A 73 -8.83 2.18 8.69
CA GLU A 73 -9.73 1.65 9.71
C GLU A 73 -9.27 2.05 11.12
N LYS A 74 -7.96 1.93 11.41
CA LYS A 74 -7.39 2.37 12.69
C LYS A 74 -7.56 3.87 12.94
N ILE A 75 -7.33 4.72 11.93
CA ILE A 75 -7.52 6.17 12.05
C ILE A 75 -8.99 6.48 12.34
N TYR A 76 -9.92 5.82 11.66
CA TYR A 76 -11.36 6.04 11.88
C TYR A 76 -11.83 5.58 13.27
N GLU A 77 -11.24 4.52 13.81
CA GLU A 77 -11.48 4.09 15.19
C GLU A 77 -10.89 5.07 16.22
N GLU A 78 -9.67 5.55 15.99
CA GLU A 78 -9.02 6.53 16.87
C GLU A 78 -9.75 7.89 16.90
N GLU A 79 -10.24 8.37 15.76
CA GLU A 79 -11.02 9.61 15.67
C GLU A 79 -12.35 9.50 16.45
N LYS A 80 -13.07 8.38 16.32
CA LYS A 80 -14.30 8.15 17.11
C LYS A 80 -14.02 8.08 18.60
N VAL A 81 -12.93 7.46 19.02
CA VAL A 81 -12.56 7.38 20.45
C VAL A 81 -12.21 8.76 20.99
N HIS A 82 -11.52 9.60 20.20
CA HIS A 82 -11.21 10.97 20.60
C HIS A 82 -12.43 11.88 20.68
N GLU A 83 -13.39 11.78 19.75
CA GLU A 83 -14.65 12.53 19.85
C GLU A 83 -15.46 12.13 21.08
N ILE A 84 -15.61 10.83 21.35
CA ILE A 84 -16.34 10.34 22.53
C ILE A 84 -15.66 10.81 23.82
N LYS A 85 -14.33 10.77 23.87
CA LYS A 85 -13.57 11.22 25.05
C LYS A 85 -13.71 12.72 25.28
N ASN A 86 -13.65 13.54 24.23
CA ASN A 86 -13.84 14.99 24.34
C ASN A 86 -15.27 15.35 24.76
N ILE A 87 -16.28 14.63 24.26
CA ILE A 87 -17.68 14.81 24.69
C ILE A 87 -17.83 14.41 26.16
N SER A 88 -17.26 13.28 26.57
CA SER A 88 -17.29 12.81 27.96
C SER A 88 -16.62 13.79 28.93
N GLU A 89 -15.44 14.30 28.59
CA GLU A 89 -14.73 15.27 29.43
C GLU A 89 -15.50 16.59 29.53
N LYS A 90 -16.11 17.05 28.44
CA LYS A 90 -16.93 18.26 28.45
C LYS A 90 -18.19 18.11 29.32
N ILE A 91 -18.89 16.98 29.20
CA ILE A 91 -20.06 16.68 30.03
C ILE A 91 -19.67 16.61 31.52
N GLU A 92 -18.57 15.95 31.87
CA GLU A 92 -18.11 15.90 33.26
C GLU A 92 -17.77 17.28 33.83
N THR A 93 -17.18 18.17 33.03
CA THR A 93 -16.89 19.54 33.47
C THR A 93 -18.15 20.36 33.68
N GLU A 94 -19.12 20.30 32.76
CA GLU A 94 -20.39 21.02 32.87
C GLU A 94 -21.25 20.50 34.04
N GLU A 95 -21.25 19.18 34.30
CA GLU A 95 -21.96 18.60 35.44
C GLU A 95 -21.33 18.96 36.80
N LYS A 96 -19.99 19.02 36.89
CA LYS A 96 -19.31 19.48 38.11
C LYS A 96 -19.64 20.94 38.41
N ASP A 97 -19.73 21.76 37.38
CA ASP A 97 -20.06 23.18 37.52
C ASP A 97 -21.51 23.36 38.01
N LEU A 98 -22.48 22.68 37.38
CA LEU A 98 -23.89 22.72 37.81
C LEU A 98 -24.08 22.20 39.23
N ASN A 99 -23.41 21.10 39.59
CA ASN A 99 -23.49 20.55 40.94
C ASN A 99 -22.94 21.53 41.98
N SER A 100 -21.83 22.20 41.70
CA SER A 100 -21.25 23.20 42.60
C SER A 100 -22.19 24.37 42.85
N ILE A 101 -22.88 24.85 41.81
CA ILE A 101 -23.86 25.93 41.90
C ILE A 101 -25.07 25.50 42.72
N ILE A 102 -25.58 24.29 42.50
CA ILE A 102 -26.70 23.73 43.29
C ILE A 102 -26.32 23.62 44.76
N TYR A 103 -25.09 23.17 45.07
CA TYR A 103 -24.61 23.03 46.44
C TYR A 103 -24.44 24.38 47.14
N ASN A 104 -23.87 25.37 46.46
CA ASN A 104 -23.73 26.72 47.00
C ASN A 104 -25.09 27.34 47.33
N LEU A 105 -26.07 27.25 46.42
CA LEU A 105 -27.42 27.77 46.66
C LEU A 105 -28.14 27.02 47.80
N TYR A 106 -27.90 25.71 47.93
CA TYR A 106 -28.44 24.94 49.05
C TYR A 106 -27.79 25.33 50.38
N ASP A 107 -26.48 25.58 50.40
CA ASP A 107 -25.73 26.02 51.59
C ASP A 107 -26.08 27.45 52.00
N GLU A 108 -26.46 28.30 51.04
CA GLU A 108 -27.05 29.63 51.27
C GLU A 108 -28.46 29.55 51.89
N GLY A 109 -29.03 28.35 52.03
CA GLY A 109 -30.32 28.10 52.68
C GLY A 109 -31.54 28.29 51.77
N LEU A 110 -31.35 28.34 50.44
CA LEU A 110 -32.48 28.44 49.51
C LEU A 110 -33.34 27.17 49.51
N SER A 111 -34.64 27.37 49.32
CA SER A 111 -35.56 26.26 49.15
C SER A 111 -35.33 25.55 47.81
N ILE A 112 -35.65 24.26 47.77
CA ILE A 112 -35.49 23.43 46.56
C ILE A 112 -36.27 24.03 45.38
N ASP A 113 -37.46 24.59 45.64
CA ASP A 113 -38.29 25.19 44.60
C ASP A 113 -37.65 26.47 44.02
N GLU A 114 -36.95 27.28 44.83
CA GLU A 114 -36.20 28.45 44.35
C GLU A 114 -34.97 28.07 43.53
N ILE A 115 -34.24 27.03 43.96
CA ILE A 115 -33.10 26.49 43.21
C ILE A 115 -33.57 25.98 41.85
N CYS A 116 -34.67 25.24 41.81
CA CYS A 116 -35.28 24.75 40.57
C CYS A 116 -35.70 25.90 39.65
N SER A 117 -36.28 26.97 40.20
CA SER A 117 -36.69 28.14 39.43
C SER A 117 -35.51 28.91 38.85
N ARG A 118 -34.44 29.12 39.65
CA ARG A 118 -33.24 29.85 39.21
C ARG A 118 -32.42 29.11 38.16
N LEU A 119 -32.24 27.80 38.35
CA LEU A 119 -31.44 26.96 37.46
C LEU A 119 -32.26 26.34 36.32
N LYS A 120 -33.58 26.51 36.33
CA LYS A 120 -34.53 25.90 35.38
C LYS A 120 -34.40 24.38 35.30
N ILE A 121 -34.13 23.74 36.44
CA ILE A 121 -33.98 22.28 36.57
C ILE A 121 -35.21 21.66 37.23
N GLY A 122 -35.41 20.35 37.03
CA GLY A 122 -36.52 19.63 37.63
C GLY A 122 -36.36 19.44 39.14
N LYS A 123 -37.47 19.46 39.89
CA LYS A 123 -37.47 19.22 41.34
C LYS A 123 -36.84 17.88 41.74
N GLY A 124 -37.11 16.83 40.97
CA GLY A 124 -36.50 15.51 41.17
C GLY A 124 -34.99 15.52 40.93
N GLU A 125 -34.53 16.27 39.94
CA GLU A 125 -33.11 16.39 39.59
C GLU A 125 -32.32 17.14 40.67
N ALA A 126 -32.84 18.27 41.16
CA ALA A 126 -32.23 19.02 42.25
C ALA A 126 -32.13 18.17 43.54
N LEU A 127 -33.20 17.44 43.88
CA LEU A 127 -33.23 16.54 45.03
C LEU A 127 -32.21 15.40 44.92
N LEU A 128 -32.09 14.78 43.74
CA LEU A 128 -31.12 13.71 43.51
C LEU A 128 -29.68 14.21 43.70
N ARG A 129 -29.33 15.35 43.08
CA ARG A 129 -27.99 15.94 43.19
C ARG A 129 -27.65 16.33 44.63
N ILE A 130 -28.57 16.96 45.36
CA ILE A 130 -28.38 17.28 46.79
C ILE A 130 -28.29 16.01 47.65
N GLY A 131 -29.09 14.98 47.33
CA GLY A 131 -29.08 13.69 48.03
C GLY A 131 -27.76 12.95 47.90
N LEU A 132 -27.18 12.94 46.69
CA LEU A 132 -25.87 12.32 46.42
C LEU A 132 -24.72 13.01 47.18
N ARG A 133 -24.84 14.31 47.46
CA ARG A 133 -23.88 15.04 48.31
C ARG A 133 -23.91 14.56 49.76
N LYS A 134 -25.08 14.26 50.31
CA LYS A 134 -25.24 13.83 51.72
C LYS A 134 -24.77 12.39 51.99
N GLN A 135 -24.59 11.59 50.94
CA GLN A 135 -24.13 10.21 51.04
C GLN A 135 -22.61 10.04 50.90
N LYS A 136 -21.88 11.10 50.52
CA LYS A 136 -20.42 11.16 50.61
C LYS A 136 -20.00 11.63 52.00
#